data_AF-A0A397E4U0-F1
#
_entry.id   AF-A0A397E4U0-F1
#
_cell.length_a   1.000
_cell.length_b   1.000
_cell.length_c   1.000
_cell.angle_alpha   90.00
_cell.angle_beta   90.00
_cell.angle_gamma   90.00
#
_symmetry.space_group_name_H-M   'P 1'
#
loop_
_entity.id
_entity.type
_entity.pdbx_description
1 polymer ?
#
loop_
_entity_poly.entity_id
_entity_poly.type
_entity_poly.pdbx_seq_one_letter_code
_entity_poly.pdbx_strand_id
1 'polypeptide(L)'
;RQKQWDEVAAARTAALADYAEAKQRKELDDQAKLAWKAELVQRERDRVQKADEHKQQTQSILHELEAQALKRMDDMARRDKARKDKLDRRRHEKMIEMMEKTQRNKQRIVHVLHDKDRLSQMQRDAYMQRQADSEARRLRLEAELAVRRQDQARVDAERKEAEIAIREHHKQLETDRRERLLEAERDAELRLQVRTQQKDAQRQRRLEDEHAKNMERARVAQRMRDSEVDRQSQILSRSQSKGQRAEMDMAQSTSNESPAQEPDVMHKQPTTTTLDEQVAIYRRRQNQQLLHVLEEEQAAEEQRDVILRRATDTNERSRLEKIFGLERAQASDRIIRLTEEHEIMFHQHLTELGQTANM
;
A
#
# COMPACT_ATOMS: atom_id res chain seq x y z
N ARG A 1 55.64 -159.27 -107.75
CA ARG A 1 55.93 -157.92 -108.28
C ARG A 1 54.73 -156.98 -108.12
N GLN A 2 53.53 -157.25 -108.65
CA GLN A 2 52.34 -156.38 -108.46
C GLN A 2 52.11 -155.99 -106.98
N LYS A 3 51.88 -156.98 -106.09
CA LYS A 3 51.63 -156.77 -104.65
C LYS A 3 52.61 -155.84 -103.94
N GLN A 4 53.88 -155.81 -104.35
CA GLN A 4 54.91 -154.98 -103.71
C GLN A 4 54.75 -153.49 -104.04
N TRP A 5 54.11 -153.16 -105.17
CA TRP A 5 53.70 -151.78 -105.47
C TRP A 5 52.44 -151.39 -104.68
N ASP A 6 51.50 -152.31 -104.50
CA ASP A 6 50.28 -152.09 -103.71
C ASP A 6 50.62 -151.88 -102.22
N GLU A 7 51.53 -152.68 -101.67
CA GLU A 7 52.06 -152.55 -100.31
C GLU A 7 52.80 -151.22 -100.09
N VAL A 8 53.64 -150.79 -101.05
CA VAL A 8 54.33 -149.48 -101.00
C VAL A 8 53.35 -148.32 -101.17
N ALA A 9 52.29 -148.47 -101.97
CA ALA A 9 51.24 -147.46 -102.08
C ALA A 9 50.44 -147.33 -100.77
N ALA A 10 50.06 -148.45 -100.15
CA ALA A 10 49.37 -148.48 -98.86
C ALA A 10 50.22 -147.92 -97.71
N ALA A 11 51.52 -148.25 -97.66
CA ALA A 11 52.45 -147.67 -96.70
C ALA A 11 52.59 -146.14 -96.90
N ARG A 12 52.55 -145.66 -98.15
CA ARG A 12 52.61 -144.23 -98.48
C ARG A 12 51.32 -143.49 -98.11
N THR A 13 50.13 -144.09 -98.29
CA THR A 13 48.87 -143.48 -97.83
C THR A 13 48.75 -143.49 -96.32
N ALA A 14 49.19 -144.55 -95.63
CA ALA A 14 49.29 -144.58 -94.17
C ALA A 14 50.22 -143.47 -93.64
N ALA A 15 51.46 -143.37 -94.16
CA ALA A 15 52.40 -142.32 -93.73
C ALA A 15 51.91 -140.89 -94.03
N LEU A 16 51.10 -140.69 -95.09
CA LEU A 16 50.45 -139.41 -95.37
C LEU A 16 49.27 -139.12 -94.42
N ALA A 17 48.54 -140.16 -93.98
CA ALA A 17 47.50 -140.04 -92.97
C ALA A 17 48.10 -139.73 -91.58
N ASP A 18 49.14 -140.46 -91.17
CA ASP A 18 49.89 -140.21 -89.93
C ASP A 18 50.47 -138.80 -89.91
N TYR A 19 51.02 -138.32 -91.03
CA TYR A 19 51.51 -136.95 -91.17
C TYR A 19 50.38 -135.91 -91.10
N ALA A 20 49.22 -136.20 -91.71
CA ALA A 20 48.04 -135.32 -91.63
C ALA A 20 47.47 -135.27 -90.20
N GLU A 21 47.40 -136.39 -89.49
CA GLU A 21 46.92 -136.43 -88.10
C GLU A 21 47.93 -135.78 -87.16
N ALA A 22 49.23 -136.04 -87.31
CA ALA A 22 50.28 -135.35 -86.55
C ALA A 22 50.25 -133.83 -86.79
N LYS A 23 49.97 -133.40 -88.03
CA LYS A 23 49.75 -131.99 -88.36
C LYS A 23 48.50 -131.44 -87.65
N GLN A 24 47.36 -132.12 -87.70
CA GLN A 24 46.14 -131.70 -87.00
C GLN A 24 46.31 -131.64 -85.48
N ARG A 25 46.96 -132.66 -84.88
CA ARG A 25 47.32 -132.65 -83.45
C ARG A 25 48.20 -131.45 -83.10
N LYS A 26 49.20 -131.12 -83.94
CA LYS A 26 50.02 -129.92 -83.76
C LYS A 26 49.20 -128.62 -83.91
N GLU A 27 48.29 -128.54 -84.88
CA GLU A 27 47.43 -127.38 -85.06
C GLU A 27 46.47 -127.19 -83.87
N LEU A 28 45.93 -128.27 -83.29
CA LEU A 28 45.15 -128.24 -82.05
C LEU A 28 45.99 -127.84 -80.84
N ASP A 29 47.21 -128.37 -80.70
CA ASP A 29 48.18 -127.99 -79.66
C ASP A 29 48.55 -126.51 -79.75
N ASP A 30 48.79 -125.99 -80.95
CA ASP A 30 49.16 -124.59 -81.17
C ASP A 30 47.94 -123.67 -80.99
N GLN A 31 46.72 -124.11 -81.33
CA GLN A 31 45.46 -123.45 -80.95
C GLN A 31 45.27 -123.44 -79.42
N ALA A 32 45.55 -124.53 -78.72
CA ALA A 32 45.45 -124.61 -77.26
C ALA A 32 46.46 -123.68 -76.56
N LYS A 33 47.69 -123.60 -77.08
CA LYS A 33 48.72 -122.64 -76.63
C LYS A 33 48.30 -121.18 -76.88
N LEU A 34 47.63 -120.90 -78.00
CA LEU A 34 47.07 -119.57 -78.29
C LEU A 34 45.90 -119.23 -77.37
N ALA A 35 44.97 -120.17 -77.13
CA ALA A 35 43.86 -120.01 -76.21
C ALA A 35 44.33 -119.78 -74.77
N TRP A 36 45.30 -120.56 -74.29
CA TRP A 36 45.90 -120.38 -72.95
C TRP A 36 46.62 -119.04 -72.81
N LYS A 37 47.36 -118.58 -73.84
CA LYS A 37 47.95 -117.23 -73.86
C LYS A 37 46.89 -116.14 -73.84
N ALA A 38 45.80 -116.30 -74.59
CA ALA A 38 44.67 -115.36 -74.58
C ALA A 38 43.98 -115.32 -73.21
N GLU A 39 43.77 -116.48 -72.57
CA GLU A 39 43.22 -116.57 -71.22
C GLU A 39 44.12 -115.89 -70.19
N LEU A 40 45.44 -116.10 -70.27
CA LEU A 40 46.42 -115.43 -69.40
C LEU A 40 46.38 -113.90 -69.56
N VAL A 41 46.26 -113.40 -70.80
CA VAL A 41 46.11 -111.96 -71.09
C VAL A 41 44.78 -111.41 -70.56
N GLN A 42 43.68 -112.16 -70.63
CA GLN A 42 42.40 -111.73 -70.05
C GLN A 42 42.46 -111.74 -68.51
N ARG A 43 43.02 -112.77 -67.88
CA ARG A 43 43.25 -112.82 -66.42
C ARG A 43 44.09 -111.63 -65.93
N GLU A 44 45.07 -111.18 -66.71
CA GLU A 44 45.87 -109.99 -66.37
C GLU A 44 45.11 -108.67 -66.60
N ARG A 45 44.27 -108.59 -67.63
CA ARG A 45 43.35 -107.45 -67.81
C ARG A 45 42.33 -107.36 -66.67
N ASP A 46 41.75 -108.47 -66.24
CA ASP A 46 40.81 -108.53 -65.12
C ASP A 46 41.47 -108.08 -63.80
N ARG A 47 42.76 -108.42 -63.60
CA ARG A 47 43.57 -107.94 -62.47
C ARG A 47 43.78 -106.43 -62.53
N VAL A 48 44.17 -105.89 -63.69
CA VAL A 48 44.37 -104.44 -63.89
C VAL A 48 43.05 -103.69 -63.70
N GLN A 49 41.95 -104.17 -64.28
CA GLN A 49 40.61 -103.58 -64.09
C GLN A 49 40.23 -103.54 -62.61
N LYS A 50 40.34 -104.65 -61.87
CA LYS A 50 40.04 -104.68 -60.42
C LYS A 50 40.98 -103.78 -59.59
N ALA A 51 42.24 -103.66 -60.00
CA ALA A 51 43.18 -102.73 -59.36
C ALA A 51 42.81 -101.25 -59.64
N ASP A 52 42.33 -100.94 -60.84
CA ASP A 52 41.89 -99.59 -61.21
C ASP A 52 40.51 -99.24 -60.61
N GLU A 53 39.59 -100.19 -60.54
CA GLU A 53 38.34 -100.09 -59.76
C GLU A 53 38.64 -99.79 -58.28
N HIS A 54 39.57 -100.52 -57.67
CA HIS A 54 39.97 -100.27 -56.28
C HIS A 54 40.65 -98.91 -56.10
N LYS A 55 41.45 -98.44 -57.06
CA LYS A 55 42.01 -97.06 -57.05
C LYS A 55 40.88 -96.03 -57.12
N GLN A 56 39.91 -96.19 -58.03
CA GLN A 56 38.76 -95.28 -58.17
C GLN A 56 37.87 -95.27 -56.92
N GLN A 57 37.61 -96.43 -56.30
CA GLN A 57 36.91 -96.52 -55.03
C GLN A 57 37.68 -95.80 -53.91
N THR A 58 39.00 -95.99 -53.84
CA THR A 58 39.87 -95.30 -52.86
C THR A 58 39.85 -93.78 -53.07
N GLN A 59 39.95 -93.31 -54.32
CA GLN A 59 39.87 -91.88 -54.67
C GLN A 59 38.50 -91.29 -54.36
N SER A 60 37.41 -92.02 -54.63
CA SER A 60 36.04 -91.61 -54.30
C SER A 60 35.86 -91.43 -52.79
N ILE A 61 36.33 -92.39 -51.99
CA ILE A 61 36.31 -92.31 -50.52
C ILE A 61 37.13 -91.12 -50.01
N LEU A 62 38.33 -90.88 -50.57
CA LEU A 62 39.16 -89.73 -50.20
C LEU A 62 38.47 -88.40 -50.52
N HIS A 63 37.91 -88.24 -51.72
CA HIS A 63 37.17 -87.03 -52.10
C HIS A 63 35.87 -86.84 -51.28
N GLU A 64 35.19 -87.91 -50.87
CA GLU A 64 34.05 -87.79 -49.95
C GLU A 64 34.51 -87.32 -48.57
N LEU A 65 35.62 -87.85 -48.04
CA LEU A 65 36.20 -87.40 -46.77
C LEU A 65 36.68 -85.94 -46.83
N GLU A 66 37.29 -85.51 -47.93
CA GLU A 66 37.65 -84.11 -48.19
C GLU A 66 36.41 -83.21 -48.23
N ALA A 67 35.35 -83.60 -48.95
CA ALA A 67 34.10 -82.86 -49.02
C ALA A 67 33.38 -82.79 -47.66
N GLN A 68 33.40 -83.87 -46.87
CA GLN A 68 32.90 -83.88 -45.49
C GLN A 68 33.73 -82.98 -44.57
N ALA A 69 35.06 -82.93 -44.73
CA ALA A 69 35.94 -82.06 -43.95
C ALA A 69 35.72 -80.58 -44.29
N LEU A 70 35.65 -80.23 -45.58
CA LEU A 70 35.33 -78.87 -46.05
C LEU A 70 33.96 -78.43 -45.53
N LYS A 71 32.93 -79.27 -45.63
CA LYS A 71 31.59 -78.96 -45.09
C LYS A 71 31.61 -78.70 -43.58
N ARG A 72 32.40 -79.46 -42.81
CA ARG A 72 32.59 -79.22 -41.37
C ARG A 72 33.31 -77.91 -41.09
N MET A 73 34.32 -77.54 -41.88
CA MET A 73 34.99 -76.23 -41.78
C MET A 73 34.04 -75.08 -42.09
N ASP A 74 33.23 -75.20 -43.15
CA ASP A 74 32.21 -74.23 -43.53
C ASP A 74 31.16 -74.03 -42.43
N ASP A 75 30.64 -75.11 -41.85
CA ASP A 75 29.70 -75.05 -40.73
C ASP A 75 30.32 -74.44 -39.46
N MET A 76 31.61 -74.67 -39.19
CA MET A 76 32.33 -73.99 -38.10
C MET A 76 32.49 -72.49 -38.40
N ALA A 77 32.95 -72.12 -39.59
CA ALA A 77 33.11 -70.72 -40.00
C ALA A 77 31.77 -69.95 -39.95
N ARG A 78 30.66 -70.57 -40.36
CA ARG A 78 29.30 -70.02 -40.25
C ARG A 78 28.89 -69.83 -38.79
N ARG A 79 29.17 -70.79 -37.90
CA ARG A 79 28.88 -70.68 -36.46
C ARG A 79 29.70 -69.58 -35.80
N ASP A 80 30.99 -69.45 -36.12
CA ASP A 80 31.86 -68.44 -35.53
C ASP A 80 31.59 -67.04 -36.08
N LYS A 81 31.23 -66.91 -37.37
CA LYS A 81 30.64 -65.66 -37.90
C LYS A 81 29.36 -65.29 -37.15
N ALA A 82 28.42 -66.22 -36.99
CA ALA A 82 27.17 -65.95 -36.27
C ALA A 82 27.38 -65.59 -34.77
N ARG A 83 28.39 -66.20 -34.12
CA ARG A 83 28.83 -65.83 -32.76
C ARG A 83 29.40 -64.41 -32.73
N LYS A 84 30.27 -64.04 -33.68
CA LYS A 84 30.85 -62.71 -33.81
C LYS A 84 29.79 -61.65 -34.09
N ASP A 85 28.94 -61.86 -35.10
CA ASP A 85 27.85 -60.96 -35.47
C ASP A 85 26.90 -60.73 -34.28
N LYS A 86 26.60 -61.77 -33.48
CA LYS A 86 25.77 -61.66 -32.25
C LYS A 86 26.47 -60.90 -31.12
N LEU A 87 27.79 -61.01 -31.00
CA LEU A 87 28.58 -60.29 -30.00
C LEU A 87 28.75 -58.81 -30.39
N ASP A 88 28.96 -58.53 -31.67
CA ASP A 88 29.09 -57.16 -32.17
C ASP A 88 27.74 -56.43 -32.19
N ARG A 89 26.61 -57.10 -32.48
CA ARG A 89 25.26 -56.53 -32.22
C ARG A 89 25.08 -56.12 -30.75
N ARG A 90 25.41 -57.01 -29.80
CA ARG A 90 25.37 -56.72 -28.35
C ARG A 90 26.28 -55.56 -27.93
N ARG A 91 27.38 -55.29 -28.65
CA ARG A 91 28.23 -54.10 -28.43
C ARG A 91 27.54 -52.83 -28.92
N HIS A 92 26.95 -52.85 -30.12
CA HIS A 92 26.22 -51.72 -30.68
C HIS A 92 24.96 -51.38 -29.86
N GLU A 93 24.18 -52.39 -29.47
CA GLU A 93 23.02 -52.27 -28.57
C GLU A 93 23.39 -51.54 -27.26
N LYS A 94 24.46 -51.98 -26.58
CA LYS A 94 24.96 -51.33 -25.36
C LYS A 94 25.51 -49.92 -25.60
N MET A 95 26.13 -49.67 -26.75
CA MET A 95 26.62 -48.34 -27.11
C MET A 95 25.46 -47.35 -27.31
N ILE A 96 24.40 -47.78 -28.01
CA ILE A 96 23.16 -46.99 -28.19
C ILE A 96 22.49 -46.75 -26.83
N GLU A 97 22.32 -47.78 -26.00
CA GLU A 97 21.75 -47.66 -24.65
C GLU A 97 22.52 -46.66 -23.78
N MET A 98 23.86 -46.66 -23.85
CA MET A 98 24.71 -45.71 -23.13
C MET A 98 24.61 -44.28 -23.70
N MET A 99 24.52 -44.11 -25.02
CA MET A 99 24.30 -42.79 -25.62
C MET A 99 22.92 -42.23 -25.28
N GLU A 100 21.87 -43.05 -25.30
CA GLU A 100 20.54 -42.65 -24.85
C GLU A 100 20.52 -42.26 -23.37
N LYS A 101 21.12 -43.05 -22.49
CA LYS A 101 21.26 -42.69 -21.05
C LYS A 101 22.00 -41.36 -20.89
N THR A 102 23.05 -41.13 -21.67
CA THR A 102 23.81 -39.87 -21.67
C THR A 102 22.96 -38.71 -22.18
N GLN A 103 22.16 -38.89 -23.23
CA GLN A 103 21.28 -37.86 -23.80
C GLN A 103 20.13 -37.51 -22.84
N ARG A 104 19.46 -38.51 -22.27
CA ARG A 104 18.42 -38.33 -21.24
C ARG A 104 18.98 -37.64 -19.99
N ASN A 105 20.22 -37.94 -19.59
CA ASN A 105 20.89 -37.26 -18.49
C ASN A 105 21.19 -35.79 -18.83
N LYS A 106 21.75 -35.50 -20.02
CA LYS A 106 21.93 -34.12 -20.52
C LYS A 106 20.62 -33.33 -20.51
N GLN A 107 19.52 -33.91 -20.98
CA GLN A 107 18.19 -33.30 -20.95
C GLN A 107 17.72 -32.99 -19.52
N ARG A 108 17.89 -33.91 -18.57
CA ARG A 108 17.58 -33.68 -17.15
C ARG A 108 18.42 -32.57 -16.53
N ILE A 109 19.71 -32.50 -16.86
CA ILE A 109 20.61 -31.43 -16.39
C ILE A 109 20.15 -30.08 -16.93
N VAL A 110 19.82 -29.99 -18.22
CA VAL A 110 19.28 -28.75 -18.84
C VAL A 110 17.96 -28.32 -18.18
N HIS A 111 17.05 -29.25 -17.88
CA HIS A 111 15.81 -28.94 -17.17
C HIS A 111 16.08 -28.36 -15.77
N VAL A 112 16.93 -29.02 -14.97
CA VAL A 112 17.27 -28.56 -13.61
C VAL A 112 18.00 -27.20 -13.62
N LEU A 113 18.82 -26.92 -14.64
CA LEU A 113 19.43 -25.61 -14.82
C LEU A 113 18.38 -24.55 -15.18
N HIS A 114 17.44 -24.85 -16.09
CA HIS A 114 16.37 -23.93 -16.44
C HIS A 114 15.42 -23.63 -15.27
N ASP A 115 15.07 -24.64 -14.46
CA ASP A 115 14.30 -24.45 -13.22
C ASP A 115 15.05 -23.55 -12.22
N LYS A 116 16.37 -23.77 -12.05
CA LYS A 116 17.22 -22.95 -11.19
C LYS A 116 17.31 -21.50 -11.66
N ASP A 117 17.47 -21.29 -12.97
CA ASP A 117 17.55 -19.95 -13.55
C ASP A 117 16.20 -19.22 -13.43
N ARG A 118 15.08 -19.93 -13.67
CA ARG A 118 13.71 -19.42 -13.45
C ARG A 118 13.47 -19.06 -11.98
N LEU A 119 13.91 -19.89 -11.03
CA LEU A 119 13.84 -19.58 -9.59
C LEU A 119 14.71 -18.38 -9.22
N SER A 120 15.91 -18.25 -9.80
CA SER A 120 16.78 -17.08 -9.58
C SER A 120 16.18 -15.80 -10.17
N GLN A 121 15.51 -15.89 -11.33
CA GLN A 121 14.76 -14.79 -11.92
C GLN A 121 13.59 -14.38 -11.01
N MET A 122 12.72 -15.31 -10.59
CA MET A 122 11.62 -15.03 -9.66
C MET A 122 12.09 -14.40 -8.34
N GLN A 123 13.27 -14.79 -7.83
CA GLN A 123 13.87 -14.16 -6.64
C GLN A 123 14.32 -12.71 -6.90
N ARG A 124 14.89 -12.41 -8.07
CA ARG A 124 15.25 -11.04 -8.47
C ARG A 124 14.01 -10.17 -8.66
N ASP A 125 13.01 -10.68 -9.38
CA ASP A 125 11.77 -9.97 -9.67
C ASP A 125 11.02 -9.66 -8.37
N ALA A 126 10.93 -10.62 -7.44
CA ALA A 126 10.33 -10.40 -6.12
C ALA A 126 11.15 -9.43 -5.23
N TYR A 127 12.47 -9.35 -5.40
CA TYR A 127 13.30 -8.34 -4.72
C TYR A 127 13.05 -6.94 -5.29
N MET A 128 13.05 -6.79 -6.63
CA MET A 128 12.76 -5.54 -7.32
C MET A 128 11.35 -5.03 -6.98
N GLN A 129 10.35 -5.93 -6.95
CA GLN A 129 8.99 -5.58 -6.53
C GLN A 129 8.94 -5.08 -5.09
N ARG A 130 9.65 -5.74 -4.14
CA ARG A 130 9.73 -5.27 -2.75
C ARG A 130 10.41 -3.91 -2.61
N GLN A 131 11.41 -3.60 -3.45
CA GLN A 131 12.00 -2.27 -3.52
C GLN A 131 10.99 -1.25 -4.05
N ALA A 132 10.36 -1.51 -5.19
CA ALA A 132 9.34 -0.64 -5.79
C ALA A 132 8.15 -0.37 -4.84
N ASP A 133 7.66 -1.39 -4.13
CA ASP A 133 6.63 -1.24 -3.10
C ASP A 133 7.10 -0.34 -1.93
N SER A 134 8.39 -0.40 -1.59
CA SER A 134 8.97 0.42 -0.51
C SER A 134 9.13 1.88 -0.95
N GLU A 135 9.57 2.12 -2.18
CA GLU A 135 9.65 3.46 -2.75
C GLU A 135 8.26 4.07 -2.98
N ALA A 136 7.28 3.28 -3.43
CA ALA A 136 5.89 3.70 -3.51
C ALA A 136 5.30 4.06 -2.14
N ARG A 137 5.64 3.32 -1.07
CA ARG A 137 5.30 3.70 0.31
C ARG A 137 6.00 4.99 0.74
N ARG A 138 7.29 5.18 0.44
CA ARG A 138 8.01 6.43 0.72
C ARG A 138 7.37 7.62 0.03
N LEU A 139 7.09 7.52 -1.27
CA LEU A 139 6.46 8.57 -2.07
C LEU A 139 5.04 8.92 -1.59
N ARG A 140 4.25 7.93 -1.13
CA ARG A 140 2.93 8.19 -0.52
C ARG A 140 3.05 8.95 0.80
N LEU A 141 3.97 8.57 1.68
CA LEU A 141 4.23 9.28 2.93
C LEU A 141 4.76 10.70 2.70
N GLU A 142 5.64 10.87 1.71
CA GLU A 142 6.17 12.18 1.30
C GLU A 142 5.08 13.10 0.74
N ALA A 143 4.19 12.56 -0.11
CA ALA A 143 3.01 13.28 -0.62
C ALA A 143 2.02 13.64 0.50
N GLU A 144 1.75 12.72 1.44
CA GLU A 144 0.89 13.00 2.60
C GLU A 144 1.47 14.11 3.49
N LEU A 145 2.78 14.08 3.75
CA LEU A 145 3.48 15.13 4.48
C LEU A 145 3.49 16.46 3.72
N ALA A 146 3.54 16.45 2.39
CA ALA A 146 3.41 17.65 1.56
C ALA A 146 2.01 18.26 1.66
N VAL A 147 0.95 17.44 1.59
CA VAL A 147 -0.45 17.88 1.78
C VAL A 147 -0.65 18.44 3.19
N ARG A 148 -0.23 17.73 4.24
CA ARG A 148 -0.30 18.23 5.63
C ARG A 148 0.43 19.56 5.82
N ARG A 149 1.58 19.77 5.17
CA ARG A 149 2.29 21.07 5.17
C ARG A 149 1.51 22.15 4.44
N GLN A 150 0.86 21.83 3.32
CA GLN A 150 0.03 22.77 2.56
C GLN A 150 -1.23 23.18 3.33
N ASP A 151 -1.93 22.22 3.96
CA ASP A 151 -3.08 22.51 4.81
C ASP A 151 -2.68 23.34 6.04
N GLN A 152 -1.57 23.00 6.71
CA GLN A 152 -1.05 23.80 7.82
C GLN A 152 -0.70 25.23 7.37
N ALA A 153 -0.04 25.38 6.22
CA ALA A 153 0.28 26.69 5.66
C ALA A 153 -0.97 27.50 5.27
N ARG A 154 -2.06 26.83 4.85
CA ARG A 154 -3.36 27.48 4.59
C ARG A 154 -4.00 27.95 5.90
N VAL A 155 -4.08 27.10 6.91
CA VAL A 155 -4.61 27.46 8.24
C VAL A 155 -3.80 28.59 8.90
N ASP A 156 -2.47 28.59 8.76
CA ASP A 156 -1.62 29.67 9.26
C ASP A 156 -1.67 30.95 8.41
N ALA A 157 -2.16 30.89 7.17
CA ALA A 157 -2.50 32.07 6.36
C ALA A 157 -3.87 32.63 6.76
N GLU A 158 -4.90 31.78 6.82
CA GLU A 158 -6.26 32.11 7.30
C GLU A 158 -6.21 32.78 8.69
N ARG A 159 -5.37 32.26 9.60
CA ARG A 159 -5.13 32.87 10.93
C ARG A 159 -4.51 34.26 10.87
N LYS A 160 -3.51 34.47 10.01
CA LYS A 160 -2.86 35.79 9.84
C LYS A 160 -3.80 36.81 9.21
N GLU A 161 -4.61 36.38 8.25
CA GLU A 161 -5.63 37.22 7.63
C GLU A 161 -6.69 37.66 8.66
N ALA A 162 -7.17 36.72 9.49
CA ALA A 162 -8.06 37.05 10.61
C ALA A 162 -7.40 37.98 11.65
N GLU A 163 -6.12 37.76 11.98
CA GLU A 163 -5.36 38.62 12.91
C GLU A 163 -5.16 40.04 12.35
N ILE A 164 -4.96 40.19 11.04
CA ILE A 164 -4.91 41.48 10.34
C ILE A 164 -6.29 42.15 10.36
N ALA A 165 -7.35 41.42 9.99
CA ALA A 165 -8.71 41.96 10.00
C ALA A 165 -9.15 42.45 11.40
N ILE A 166 -8.78 41.72 12.47
CA ILE A 166 -9.02 42.16 13.86
C ILE A 166 -8.24 43.44 14.19
N ARG A 167 -6.97 43.57 13.77
CA ARG A 167 -6.19 44.81 13.93
C ARG A 167 -6.80 45.98 13.16
N GLU A 168 -7.24 45.77 11.93
CA GLU A 168 -7.84 46.81 11.08
C GLU A 168 -9.20 47.26 11.63
N HIS A 169 -10.06 46.33 12.07
CA HIS A 169 -11.30 46.65 12.76
C HIS A 169 -11.06 47.41 14.07
N HIS A 170 -10.03 47.04 14.85
CA HIS A 170 -9.67 47.80 16.06
C HIS A 170 -9.18 49.23 15.73
N LYS A 171 -8.39 49.38 14.65
CA LYS A 171 -7.96 50.68 14.14
C LYS A 171 -9.13 51.53 13.64
N GLN A 172 -10.13 50.93 12.99
CA GLN A 172 -11.38 51.58 12.61
C GLN A 172 -12.16 52.06 13.83
N LEU A 173 -12.33 51.22 14.85
CA LEU A 173 -12.96 51.61 16.12
C LEU A 173 -12.21 52.76 16.83
N GLU A 174 -10.89 52.84 16.71
CA GLU A 174 -10.14 54.01 17.17
C GLU A 174 -10.38 55.27 16.31
N THR A 175 -10.45 55.17 14.97
CA THR A 175 -10.76 56.34 14.13
C THR A 175 -12.17 56.84 14.36
N ASP A 176 -13.17 55.96 14.38
CA ASP A 176 -14.56 56.27 14.76
C ASP A 176 -14.64 57.00 16.11
N ARG A 177 -13.90 56.51 17.12
CA ARG A 177 -13.88 57.12 18.44
C ARG A 177 -13.25 58.51 18.42
N ARG A 178 -12.19 58.73 17.62
CA ARG A 178 -11.55 60.05 17.46
C ARG A 178 -12.46 61.01 16.70
N GLU A 179 -13.14 60.56 15.65
CA GLU A 179 -14.08 61.38 14.88
C GLU A 179 -15.28 61.82 15.72
N ARG A 180 -15.90 60.89 16.48
CA ARG A 180 -16.99 61.23 17.42
C ARG A 180 -16.57 62.21 18.53
N LEU A 181 -15.29 62.19 18.94
CA LEU A 181 -14.76 63.20 19.87
C LEU A 181 -14.58 64.56 19.19
N LEU A 182 -14.02 64.61 17.97
CA LEU A 182 -13.90 65.85 17.19
C LEU A 182 -15.27 66.46 16.81
N GLU A 183 -16.27 65.62 16.56
CA GLU A 183 -17.66 66.07 16.39
C GLU A 183 -18.23 66.64 17.69
N ALA A 184 -18.03 65.97 18.83
CA ALA A 184 -18.47 66.48 20.13
C ALA A 184 -17.78 67.80 20.52
N GLU A 185 -16.50 67.98 20.16
CA GLU A 185 -15.76 69.24 20.33
C GLU A 185 -16.37 70.35 19.46
N ARG A 186 -16.58 70.12 18.15
CA ARG A 186 -17.23 71.08 17.24
C ARG A 186 -18.64 71.46 17.72
N ASP A 187 -19.40 70.49 18.20
CA ASP A 187 -20.76 70.72 18.68
C ASP A 187 -20.76 71.50 20.02
N ALA A 188 -19.77 71.27 20.89
CA ALA A 188 -19.53 72.07 22.07
C ALA A 188 -19.09 73.51 21.73
N GLU A 189 -18.22 73.70 20.74
CA GLU A 189 -17.84 75.02 20.23
C GLU A 189 -19.04 75.77 19.65
N LEU A 190 -19.88 75.13 18.83
CA LEU A 190 -21.11 75.72 18.28
C LEU A 190 -22.07 76.15 19.40
N ARG A 191 -22.34 75.27 20.38
CA ARG A 191 -23.16 75.58 21.55
C ARG A 191 -22.57 76.74 22.36
N LEU A 192 -21.24 76.81 22.49
CA LEU A 192 -20.56 77.90 23.18
C LEU A 192 -20.68 79.22 22.41
N GLN A 193 -20.39 79.24 21.10
CA GLN A 193 -20.54 80.40 20.23
C GLN A 193 -21.97 80.97 20.26
N VAL A 194 -22.99 80.12 20.13
CA VAL A 194 -24.40 80.52 20.24
C VAL A 194 -24.68 81.13 21.62
N ARG A 195 -24.15 80.56 22.71
CA ARG A 195 -24.29 81.10 24.06
C ARG A 195 -23.56 82.44 24.25
N THR A 196 -22.45 82.67 23.57
CA THR A 196 -21.74 83.97 23.56
C THR A 196 -22.57 85.00 22.80
N GLN A 197 -23.01 84.69 21.57
CA GLN A 197 -23.87 85.56 20.75
C GLN A 197 -25.17 85.92 21.48
N GLN A 198 -25.82 84.97 22.17
CA GLN A 198 -27.01 85.25 22.99
C GLN A 198 -26.70 86.19 24.16
N LYS A 199 -25.57 86.01 24.85
CA LYS A 199 -25.12 86.94 25.91
C LYS A 199 -24.79 88.33 25.35
N ASP A 200 -24.22 88.42 24.15
CA ASP A 200 -23.85 89.69 23.53
C ASP A 200 -25.06 90.44 22.99
N ALA A 201 -26.02 89.75 22.37
CA ALA A 201 -27.32 90.30 22.04
C ALA A 201 -28.09 90.74 23.31
N GLN A 202 -27.98 90.00 24.43
CA GLN A 202 -28.56 90.42 25.71
C GLN A 202 -27.83 91.65 26.29
N ARG A 203 -26.50 91.76 26.13
CA ARG A 203 -25.72 92.94 26.52
C ARG A 203 -26.12 94.16 25.68
N GLN A 204 -26.25 94.01 24.36
CA GLN A 204 -26.72 95.05 23.44
C GLN A 204 -28.12 95.53 23.82
N ARG A 205 -29.10 94.62 23.97
CA ARG A 205 -30.46 94.98 24.40
C ARG A 205 -30.49 95.71 25.75
N ARG A 206 -29.66 95.31 26.73
CA ARG A 206 -29.54 96.03 28.00
C ARG A 206 -28.95 97.44 27.84
N LEU A 207 -28.02 97.64 26.91
CA LEU A 207 -27.47 98.96 26.59
C LEU A 207 -28.49 99.83 25.84
N GLU A 208 -29.28 99.24 24.94
CA GLU A 208 -30.40 99.90 24.26
C GLU A 208 -31.50 100.29 25.26
N ASP A 209 -31.88 99.39 26.17
CA ASP A 209 -32.84 99.64 27.25
C ASP A 209 -32.35 100.75 28.20
N GLU A 210 -31.09 100.71 28.66
CA GLU A 210 -30.54 101.79 29.48
C GLU A 210 -30.36 103.08 28.71
N HIS A 211 -30.05 103.05 27.41
CA HIS A 211 -30.00 104.26 26.59
C HIS A 211 -31.40 104.88 26.41
N ALA A 212 -32.42 104.06 26.14
CA ALA A 212 -33.81 104.50 26.05
C ALA A 212 -34.33 105.05 27.39
N LYS A 213 -34.04 104.36 28.51
CA LYS A 213 -34.31 104.88 29.86
C LYS A 213 -33.55 106.16 30.15
N ASN A 214 -32.31 106.30 29.69
CA ASN A 214 -31.52 107.51 29.92
C ASN A 214 -31.99 108.69 29.07
N MET A 215 -32.46 108.44 27.85
CA MET A 215 -33.16 109.42 27.01
C MET A 215 -34.52 109.82 27.62
N GLU A 216 -35.26 108.89 28.21
CA GLU A 216 -36.50 109.22 28.92
C GLU A 216 -36.22 109.92 30.26
N ARG A 217 -35.17 109.55 31.01
CA ARG A 217 -34.65 110.32 32.16
C ARG A 217 -34.24 111.72 31.74
N ALA A 218 -33.61 111.90 30.58
CA ALA A 218 -33.26 113.22 30.04
C ALA A 218 -34.51 114.02 29.68
N ARG A 219 -35.55 113.42 29.08
CA ARG A 219 -36.86 114.05 28.83
C ARG A 219 -37.64 114.35 30.11
N VAL A 220 -37.55 113.50 31.14
CA VAL A 220 -38.11 113.78 32.47
C VAL A 220 -37.33 114.91 33.13
N ALA A 221 -36.00 114.92 33.09
CA ALA A 221 -35.16 116.01 33.60
C ALA A 221 -35.28 117.31 32.77
N GLN A 222 -35.70 117.23 31.50
CA GLN A 222 -36.09 118.37 30.70
C GLN A 222 -37.44 118.89 31.19
N ARG A 223 -38.51 118.06 31.15
CA ARG A 223 -39.84 118.42 31.69
C ARG A 223 -39.82 118.87 33.14
N MET A 224 -38.91 118.35 33.97
CA MET A 224 -38.71 118.78 35.35
C MET A 224 -37.98 120.12 35.43
N ARG A 225 -37.02 120.42 34.55
CA ARG A 225 -36.43 121.77 34.45
C ARG A 225 -37.43 122.78 33.90
N ASP A 226 -38.23 122.41 32.90
CA ASP A 226 -39.31 123.24 32.36
C ASP A 226 -40.36 123.49 33.46
N SER A 227 -40.79 122.41 34.15
CA SER A 227 -41.67 122.50 35.34
C SER A 227 -41.02 123.20 36.52
N GLU A 228 -39.69 123.26 36.62
CA GLU A 228 -38.97 124.03 37.64
C GLU A 228 -38.79 125.48 37.23
N VAL A 229 -38.79 125.83 35.95
CA VAL A 229 -38.90 127.22 35.48
C VAL A 229 -40.34 127.71 35.70
N ASP A 230 -41.35 126.91 35.38
CA ASP A 230 -42.76 127.19 35.71
C ASP A 230 -43.01 127.19 37.22
N ARG A 231 -42.32 126.33 37.98
CA ARG A 231 -42.39 126.32 39.45
C ARG A 231 -41.51 127.38 40.07
N GLN A 232 -40.47 127.91 39.43
CA GLN A 232 -39.72 129.08 39.88
C GLN A 232 -40.47 130.37 39.56
N SER A 233 -41.19 130.47 38.44
CA SER A 233 -42.12 131.58 38.20
C SER A 233 -43.32 131.52 39.14
N GLN A 234 -43.90 130.33 39.38
CA GLN A 234 -44.91 130.15 40.43
C GLN A 234 -44.36 130.31 41.85
N ILE A 235 -43.08 130.01 42.14
CA ILE A 235 -42.46 130.25 43.46
C ILE A 235 -42.09 131.72 43.61
N LEU A 236 -41.70 132.45 42.56
CA LEU A 236 -41.59 133.92 42.61
C LEU A 236 -42.98 134.56 42.85
N SER A 237 -44.05 133.94 42.34
CA SER A 237 -45.44 134.32 42.64
C SER A 237 -45.91 133.89 44.04
N ARG A 238 -45.46 132.74 44.56
CA ARG A 238 -45.87 132.15 45.85
C ARG A 238 -44.90 132.37 47.01
N SER A 239 -43.72 132.93 46.81
CA SER A 239 -42.75 133.23 47.89
C SER A 239 -43.15 134.42 48.75
N GLN A 240 -44.12 135.22 48.29
CA GLN A 240 -44.88 136.14 49.15
C GLN A 240 -45.94 135.42 50.02
N SER A 241 -46.22 134.12 49.79
CA SER A 241 -47.36 133.41 50.42
C SER A 241 -47.06 131.93 50.77
N LYS A 242 -46.45 131.74 51.95
CA LYS A 242 -46.25 130.46 52.68
C LYS A 242 -45.13 129.58 52.09
N GLY A 243 -44.09 129.19 52.82
CA GLY A 243 -43.79 129.48 54.22
C GLY A 243 -44.45 128.54 55.23
N GLN A 244 -44.47 127.22 54.99
CA GLN A 244 -44.54 126.18 56.03
C GLN A 244 -44.33 124.74 55.49
N ARG A 245 -43.52 123.96 56.21
CA ARG A 245 -43.50 122.47 56.35
C ARG A 245 -43.14 121.56 55.15
N ALA A 246 -41.98 120.91 55.28
CA ALA A 246 -41.76 119.47 54.99
C ALA A 246 -42.11 118.65 56.28
N GLU A 247 -41.92 117.33 56.47
CA GLU A 247 -41.11 116.26 55.84
C GLU A 247 -41.82 114.87 56.02
N MET A 248 -41.27 113.79 55.41
CA MET A 248 -41.04 112.42 55.95
C MET A 248 -41.07 111.30 54.88
N ASP A 249 -40.52 110.12 55.21
CA ASP A 249 -39.76 109.25 54.27
C ASP A 249 -39.83 107.72 54.61
N MET A 250 -39.16 106.87 53.81
CA MET A 250 -38.77 105.43 54.03
C MET A 250 -39.84 104.30 53.95
N ALA A 251 -39.54 103.00 53.71
CA ALA A 251 -38.41 102.26 53.06
C ALA A 251 -38.71 100.71 52.95
N GLN A 252 -37.70 99.88 52.57
CA GLN A 252 -37.61 98.38 52.70
C GLN A 252 -38.47 97.52 51.72
N SER A 253 -38.26 96.20 51.43
CA SER A 253 -37.12 95.21 51.34
C SER A 253 -37.65 93.96 50.53
N THR A 254 -37.15 92.71 50.37
CA THR A 254 -36.08 91.81 50.94
C THR A 254 -35.64 90.72 49.89
N SER A 255 -35.31 89.47 50.26
CA SER A 255 -34.76 88.36 49.41
C SER A 255 -35.27 86.94 49.77
N ASN A 256 -35.06 85.90 48.92
CA ASN A 256 -34.54 84.53 49.24
C ASN A 256 -34.70 83.45 48.11
N GLU A 257 -34.09 82.26 48.29
CA GLU A 257 -33.94 81.15 47.29
C GLU A 257 -33.80 79.74 47.97
N SER A 258 -33.70 78.62 47.19
CA SER A 258 -33.33 77.20 47.59
C SER A 258 -34.37 76.30 48.34
N PRO A 259 -34.23 74.94 48.47
CA PRO A 259 -33.50 73.87 47.75
C PRO A 259 -34.34 72.53 47.51
N ALA A 260 -33.74 71.32 47.63
CA ALA A 260 -34.30 69.93 47.50
C ALA A 260 -33.87 69.02 48.71
N GLN A 261 -33.94 67.66 48.81
CA GLN A 261 -34.12 66.48 47.91
C GLN A 261 -34.51 65.18 48.74
N GLU A 262 -34.84 64.02 48.12
CA GLU A 262 -35.25 62.73 48.77
C GLU A 262 -34.50 61.43 48.32
N PRO A 263 -34.68 60.22 48.96
CA PRO A 263 -33.61 59.18 49.13
C PRO A 263 -33.95 57.65 48.95
N ASP A 264 -32.97 56.79 49.32
CA ASP A 264 -33.03 55.42 49.94
C ASP A 264 -33.08 54.09 49.13
N VAL A 265 -32.60 52.97 49.75
CA VAL A 265 -33.13 51.56 49.82
C VAL A 265 -32.09 50.50 50.31
N MET A 266 -32.56 49.40 50.96
CA MET A 266 -31.82 48.42 51.79
C MET A 266 -31.53 46.99 51.22
N HIS A 267 -30.88 46.15 52.07
CA HIS A 267 -30.43 44.74 52.00
C HIS A 267 -31.35 43.62 51.43
N LYS A 268 -30.75 42.42 51.22
CA LYS A 268 -31.41 41.10 51.02
C LYS A 268 -30.70 39.94 51.74
N GLN A 269 -31.44 38.88 52.08
CA GLN A 269 -30.99 37.50 52.41
C GLN A 269 -32.07 36.49 51.88
N PRO A 270 -31.79 35.17 51.76
CA PRO A 270 -32.52 34.27 50.85
C PRO A 270 -33.33 33.13 51.52
N THR A 271 -34.29 32.55 50.76
CA THR A 271 -34.66 31.10 50.80
C THR A 271 -35.61 30.74 49.64
N THR A 272 -35.18 29.86 48.73
CA THR A 272 -36.02 28.86 47.99
C THR A 272 -35.12 28.01 47.08
N THR A 273 -35.04 26.70 47.31
CA THR A 273 -34.33 25.76 46.41
C THR A 273 -35.22 25.46 45.21
N THR A 274 -34.84 25.95 44.03
CA THR A 274 -35.57 25.72 42.78
C THR A 274 -35.25 24.37 42.16
N LEU A 275 -36.05 23.94 41.17
CA LEU A 275 -35.75 22.75 40.35
C LEU A 275 -34.35 22.80 39.73
N ASP A 276 -33.90 23.99 39.31
CA ASP A 276 -32.56 24.20 38.74
C ASP A 276 -31.43 23.85 39.72
N GLU A 277 -31.63 24.14 41.02
CA GLU A 277 -30.65 23.80 42.06
C GLU A 277 -30.58 22.28 42.28
N GLN A 278 -31.71 21.56 42.20
CA GLN A 278 -31.71 20.09 42.26
C GLN A 278 -31.01 19.47 41.03
N VAL A 279 -31.28 19.99 39.83
CA VAL A 279 -30.61 19.59 38.59
C VAL A 279 -29.10 19.89 38.64
N ALA A 280 -28.70 21.02 39.24
CA ALA A 280 -27.30 21.39 39.44
C ALA A 280 -26.59 20.48 40.46
N ILE A 281 -27.24 20.11 41.57
CA ILE A 281 -26.74 19.15 42.55
C ILE A 281 -26.53 17.77 41.90
N TYR A 282 -27.50 17.31 41.11
CA TYR A 282 -27.42 16.03 40.43
C TYR A 282 -26.27 15.98 39.40
N ARG A 283 -26.14 17.02 38.56
CA ARG A 283 -25.00 17.17 37.63
C ARG A 283 -23.66 17.25 38.36
N ARG A 284 -23.57 17.96 39.49
CA ARG A 284 -22.36 18.03 40.31
C ARG A 284 -21.93 16.63 40.78
N ARG A 285 -22.89 15.80 41.22
CA ARG A 285 -22.61 14.42 41.65
C ARG A 285 -22.07 13.55 40.51
N GLN A 286 -22.70 13.58 39.34
CA GLN A 286 -22.23 12.83 38.16
C GLN A 286 -20.84 13.28 37.72
N ASN A 287 -20.58 14.60 37.69
CA ASN A 287 -19.26 15.14 37.36
C ASN A 287 -18.20 14.74 38.38
N GLN A 288 -18.53 14.65 39.68
CA GLN A 288 -17.62 14.13 40.71
C GLN A 288 -17.31 12.64 40.53
N GLN A 289 -18.31 11.83 40.17
CA GLN A 289 -18.11 10.40 39.90
C GLN A 289 -17.24 10.16 38.66
N LEU A 290 -17.46 10.93 37.58
CA LEU A 290 -16.62 10.88 36.39
C LEU A 290 -15.19 11.37 36.67
N LEU A 291 -15.03 12.49 37.40
CA LEU A 291 -13.71 13.01 37.79
C LEU A 291 -12.91 11.98 38.58
N HIS A 292 -13.54 11.29 39.54
CA HIS A 292 -12.86 10.26 40.34
C HIS A 292 -12.33 9.10 39.47
N VAL A 293 -13.08 8.65 38.46
CA VAL A 293 -12.60 7.60 37.53
C VAL A 293 -11.49 8.10 36.61
N LEU A 294 -11.51 9.38 36.22
CA LEU A 294 -10.41 10.00 35.47
C LEU A 294 -9.14 10.14 36.32
N GLU A 295 -9.26 10.44 37.61
CA GLU A 295 -8.15 10.45 38.58
C GLU A 295 -7.58 9.04 38.80
N GLU A 296 -8.42 8.00 38.91
CA GLU A 296 -7.98 6.60 38.96
C GLU A 296 -7.15 6.21 37.73
N GLU A 297 -7.64 6.49 36.52
CA GLU A 297 -6.95 6.11 35.28
C GLU A 297 -5.72 6.96 35.00
N GLN A 298 -5.67 8.24 35.41
CA GLN A 298 -4.43 9.02 35.36
C GLN A 298 -3.37 8.41 36.30
N ALA A 299 -3.73 8.07 37.54
CA ALA A 299 -2.82 7.44 38.49
C ALA A 299 -2.36 6.05 38.02
N ALA A 300 -3.20 5.32 37.27
CA ALA A 300 -2.81 4.08 36.61
C ALA A 300 -1.84 4.33 35.44
N GLU A 301 -2.09 5.31 34.57
CA GLU A 301 -1.20 5.62 33.44
C GLU A 301 0.17 6.11 33.92
N GLU A 302 0.25 6.91 34.98
CA GLU A 302 1.52 7.31 35.61
C GLU A 302 2.32 6.11 36.13
N GLN A 303 1.65 5.09 36.70
CA GLN A 303 2.28 3.83 37.10
C GLN A 303 2.76 3.01 35.89
N ARG A 304 1.94 2.87 34.85
CA ARG A 304 2.29 2.19 33.59
C ARG A 304 3.53 2.84 32.97
N ASP A 305 3.59 4.17 32.95
CA ASP A 305 4.71 4.92 32.37
C ASP A 305 6.00 4.79 33.20
N VAL A 306 5.91 4.76 34.54
CA VAL A 306 7.04 4.42 35.42
C VAL A 306 7.54 2.98 35.18
N ILE A 307 6.65 2.03 34.91
CA ILE A 307 7.02 0.63 34.59
C ILE A 307 7.71 0.56 33.21
N LEU A 308 7.15 1.20 32.18
CA LEU A 308 7.75 1.26 30.83
C LEU A 308 9.12 1.95 30.81
N ARG A 309 9.34 2.97 31.64
CA ARG A 309 10.65 3.63 31.81
C ARG A 309 11.68 2.75 32.54
N ARG A 310 11.24 1.75 33.32
CA ARG A 310 12.11 0.80 34.03
C ARG A 310 12.40 -0.47 33.22
N ALA A 311 11.61 -0.79 32.20
CA ALA A 311 11.82 -1.93 31.32
C ALA A 311 13.00 -1.68 30.35
N THR A 312 14.14 -2.33 30.62
CA THR A 312 15.37 -2.19 29.82
C THR A 312 15.44 -3.15 28.62
N ASP A 313 14.77 -4.31 28.68
CA ASP A 313 14.64 -5.23 27.55
C ASP A 313 13.53 -4.76 26.58
N THR A 314 13.84 -4.78 25.28
CA THR A 314 12.90 -4.40 24.22
C THR A 314 11.77 -5.39 24.05
N ASN A 315 11.98 -6.68 24.35
CA ASN A 315 10.93 -7.70 24.25
C ASN A 315 9.91 -7.55 25.39
N GLU A 316 10.38 -7.47 26.63
CA GLU A 316 9.51 -7.23 27.79
C GLU A 316 8.79 -5.89 27.69
N ARG A 317 9.46 -4.84 27.21
CA ARG A 317 8.81 -3.56 26.92
C ARG A 317 7.67 -3.71 25.89
N SER A 318 7.89 -4.40 24.77
CA SER A 318 6.84 -4.65 23.77
C SER A 318 5.70 -5.54 24.30
N ARG A 319 5.97 -6.39 25.29
CA ARG A 319 4.95 -7.17 26.01
C ARG A 319 4.11 -6.28 26.95
N LEU A 320 4.75 -5.41 27.71
CA LEU A 320 4.09 -4.44 28.60
C LEU A 320 3.24 -3.44 27.82
N GLU A 321 3.77 -2.88 26.72
CA GLU A 321 3.02 -1.96 25.84
C GLU A 321 1.73 -2.57 25.27
N LYS A 322 1.68 -3.89 25.07
CA LYS A 322 0.45 -4.63 24.67
C LYS A 322 -0.52 -4.82 25.82
N ILE A 323 -0.03 -5.15 27.01
CA ILE A 323 -0.87 -5.32 28.23
C ILE A 323 -1.52 -3.97 28.57
N PHE A 324 -0.74 -2.89 28.63
CA PHE A 324 -1.22 -1.54 28.87
C PHE A 324 -2.07 -0.97 27.71
N GLY A 325 -1.93 -1.53 26.49
CA GLY A 325 -2.86 -1.28 25.38
C GLY A 325 -4.26 -1.86 25.65
N LEU A 326 -4.35 -3.08 26.20
CA LEU A 326 -5.62 -3.71 26.58
C LEU A 326 -6.27 -3.04 27.80
N GLU A 327 -5.47 -2.71 28.82
CA GLU A 327 -5.96 -1.98 30.00
C GLU A 327 -6.57 -0.63 29.62
N ARG A 328 -5.91 0.15 28.75
CA ARG A 328 -6.45 1.44 28.28
C ARG A 328 -7.72 1.31 27.45
N ALA A 329 -7.88 0.23 26.69
CA ALA A 329 -9.14 -0.06 26.01
C ALA A 329 -10.26 -0.34 27.04
N GLN A 330 -9.98 -1.13 28.08
CA GLN A 330 -10.94 -1.40 29.17
C GLN A 330 -11.28 -0.15 29.99
N ALA A 331 -10.31 0.73 30.23
CA ALA A 331 -10.50 2.04 30.85
C ALA A 331 -11.40 2.95 30.01
N SER A 332 -11.14 3.03 28.70
CA SER A 332 -11.98 3.79 27.76
C SER A 332 -13.42 3.25 27.74
N ASP A 333 -13.60 1.94 27.66
CA ASP A 333 -14.92 1.29 27.74
C ASP A 333 -15.65 1.59 29.06
N ARG A 334 -14.93 1.59 30.19
CA ARG A 334 -15.46 1.93 31.52
C ARG A 334 -15.93 3.38 31.59
N ILE A 335 -15.15 4.32 31.06
CA ILE A 335 -15.49 5.74 31.01
C ILE A 335 -16.72 5.98 30.12
N ILE A 336 -16.74 5.39 28.91
CA ILE A 336 -17.85 5.52 27.95
C ILE A 336 -19.15 5.03 28.58
N ARG A 337 -19.17 3.82 29.15
CA ARG A 337 -20.38 3.26 29.80
C ARG A 337 -20.83 4.11 30.98
N LEU A 338 -19.91 4.63 31.79
CA LEU A 338 -20.25 5.54 32.89
C LEU A 338 -20.89 6.83 32.39
N THR A 339 -20.43 7.39 31.26
CA THR A 339 -21.08 8.55 30.63
C THR A 339 -22.45 8.22 30.03
N GLU A 340 -22.63 7.07 29.40
CA GLU A 340 -23.92 6.60 28.89
C GLU A 340 -24.93 6.37 30.03
N GLU A 341 -24.50 5.70 31.11
CA GLU A 341 -25.29 5.53 32.34
C GLU A 341 -25.65 6.87 33.00
N HIS A 342 -24.71 7.83 33.02
CA HIS A 342 -24.98 9.18 33.51
C HIS A 342 -26.03 9.92 32.64
N GLU A 343 -25.95 9.85 31.32
CA GLU A 343 -26.95 10.48 30.44
C GLU A 343 -28.33 9.84 30.62
N ILE A 344 -28.41 8.51 30.66
CA ILE A 344 -29.67 7.76 30.86
C ILE A 344 -30.31 8.14 32.21
N MET A 345 -29.55 8.10 33.30
CA MET A 345 -30.09 8.46 34.63
C MET A 345 -30.42 9.94 34.75
N PHE A 346 -29.67 10.83 34.07
CA PHE A 346 -29.99 12.27 34.02
C PHE A 346 -31.32 12.54 33.32
N HIS A 347 -31.59 11.85 32.20
CA HIS A 347 -32.89 11.93 31.51
C HIS A 347 -34.04 11.33 32.32
N GLN A 348 -33.80 10.23 33.06
CA GLN A 348 -34.78 9.67 33.99
C GLN A 348 -35.11 10.67 35.12
N HIS A 349 -34.10 11.20 35.82
CA HIS A 349 -34.28 12.16 36.91
C HIS A 349 -34.95 13.48 36.45
N LEU A 350 -34.66 13.97 35.24
CA LEU A 350 -35.40 15.10 34.65
C LEU A 350 -36.87 14.75 34.36
N THR A 351 -37.15 13.52 33.94
CA THR A 351 -38.52 13.06 33.66
C THR A 351 -39.33 12.92 34.96
N GLU A 352 -38.72 12.37 36.02
CA GLU A 352 -39.31 12.27 37.35
C GLU A 352 -39.60 13.66 37.94
N LEU A 353 -38.63 14.58 37.92
CA LEU A 353 -38.84 15.96 38.35
C LEU A 353 -39.96 16.65 37.53
N GLY A 354 -39.94 16.47 36.20
CA GLY A 354 -40.97 17.00 35.32
C GLY A 354 -42.38 16.43 35.56
N GLN A 355 -42.49 15.19 36.06
CA GLN A 355 -43.77 14.62 36.49
C GLN A 355 -44.20 15.19 37.85
N THR A 356 -43.28 15.32 38.82
CA THR A 356 -43.59 15.90 40.14
C THR A 356 -43.95 17.39 40.10
N ALA A 357 -43.57 18.11 39.04
CA ALA A 357 -43.96 19.50 38.81
C ALA A 357 -45.32 19.66 38.08
N ASN A 358 -45.96 18.56 37.67
CA ASN A 358 -47.25 18.53 36.96
C ASN A 358 -48.36 17.79 37.74
N MET A 359 -48.17 17.56 39.05
CA MET A 359 -49.19 17.10 40.00
C MET A 359 -49.39 18.13 41.13
#